data_AF-A0A9Q1EMD8-F1
#
_entry.id   AF-A0A9Q1EMD8-F1
#
_cell.length_a   1.000
_cell.length_b   1.000
_cell.length_c   1.000
_cell.angle_alpha   90.00
_cell.angle_beta   90.00
_cell.angle_gamma   90.00
#
_symmetry.space_group_name_H-M   'P 1'
#
loop_
_entity.id
_entity.type
_entity.pdbx_description
1 polymer ?
#
loop_
_entity_poly.entity_id
_entity_poly.type
_entity_poly.pdbx_seq_one_letter_code
_entity_poly.pdbx_strand_id
1 'polypeptide(L)'
;MMFTVLRGLPQTALLVRAKVVLQDKKTYIYSKPPKERIGPGKSLIAMSVFALTLLAPAGWILHHIPEYRKRPRSPPDDAPTNSIM
;
A
#
# COMPACT_ATOMS: atom_id res chain seq x y z
N MET A 1 -50.68 -39.07 13.16
CA MET A 1 -49.66 -38.59 12.19
C MET A 1 -48.71 -37.68 12.96
N MET A 2 -47.70 -38.27 13.62
CA MET A 2 -46.29 -38.35 13.18
C MET A 2 -45.44 -37.21 13.76
N PHE A 3 -44.72 -37.55 14.83
CA PHE A 3 -43.53 -36.86 15.31
C PHE A 3 -42.49 -36.77 14.17
N THR A 4 -41.97 -35.57 13.90
CA THR A 4 -40.73 -35.41 13.13
C THR A 4 -39.71 -34.71 14.00
N VAL A 5 -38.73 -35.50 14.41
CA VAL A 5 -37.53 -35.14 15.15
C VAL A 5 -36.44 -34.77 14.14
N LEU A 6 -35.69 -33.71 14.43
CA LEU A 6 -34.25 -33.56 14.16
C LEU A 6 -33.74 -33.38 12.72
N ARG A 7 -33.35 -32.13 12.40
CA ARG A 7 -32.18 -31.82 11.55
C ARG A 7 -31.79 -30.34 11.69
N GLY A 8 -30.63 -30.04 12.30
CA GLY A 8 -30.03 -28.70 12.16
C GLY A 8 -29.20 -28.09 13.29
N LEU A 9 -28.66 -28.83 14.26
CA LEU A 9 -27.62 -28.32 15.17
C LEU A 9 -26.23 -28.73 14.64
N PRO A 10 -25.60 -27.88 13.81
CA PRO A 10 -24.20 -27.53 14.12
C PRO A 10 -23.83 -26.07 13.81
N GLN A 11 -24.75 -25.24 13.34
CA GLN A 11 -24.41 -23.88 12.90
C GLN A 11 -24.42 -22.87 14.05
N THR A 12 -25.34 -22.98 15.01
CA THR A 12 -25.42 -22.06 16.15
C THR A 12 -24.20 -22.18 17.06
N ALA A 13 -23.73 -23.41 17.34
CA ALA A 13 -22.55 -23.65 18.17
C ALA A 13 -21.27 -23.08 17.55
N LEU A 14 -21.12 -23.14 16.22
CA LEU A 14 -19.95 -22.60 15.53
C LEU A 14 -19.95 -21.07 15.54
N LEU A 15 -21.11 -20.42 15.38
CA LEU A 15 -21.21 -18.96 15.44
C LEU A 15 -20.97 -18.43 16.87
N VAL A 16 -21.44 -19.13 17.90
CA VAL A 16 -21.14 -18.78 19.30
C VAL A 16 -19.64 -18.91 19.59
N ARG A 17 -19.00 -20.00 19.14
CA ARG A 17 -17.55 -20.20 19.31
C ARG A 17 -16.72 -19.16 18.55
N ALA A 18 -17.13 -18.80 17.32
CA ALA A 18 -16.46 -17.77 16.53
C ALA A 18 -16.57 -16.38 17.17
N LYS A 19 -17.70 -16.05 17.81
CA LYS A 19 -17.88 -14.80 18.55
C LYS A 19 -17.05 -14.74 19.83
N VAL A 20 -16.95 -15.83 20.59
CA VAL A 20 -16.10 -15.92 21.80
C VAL A 20 -14.62 -15.72 21.44
N VAL A 21 -14.11 -16.44 20.42
CA VAL A 21 -12.70 -16.30 19.98
C VAL A 21 -12.37 -14.90 19.44
N LEU A 22 -13.33 -14.21 18.82
CA LEU A 22 -13.17 -12.82 18.38
C LEU A 22 -13.26 -11.81 19.52
N GLN A 23 -14.06 -12.07 20.55
CA GLN A 23 -14.23 -11.18 21.70
C GLN A 23 -13.05 -11.23 22.67
N ASP A 24 -12.43 -12.39 22.85
CA ASP A 24 -11.28 -12.57 23.75
C ASP A 24 -9.98 -11.91 23.28
N LYS A 25 -9.90 -11.50 22.00
CA LYS A 25 -8.71 -10.84 21.44
C LYS A 25 -8.82 -9.33 21.38
N LYS A 26 -9.50 -8.70 22.34
CA LYS A 26 -9.42 -7.25 22.55
C LYS A 26 -8.29 -6.96 23.55
N THR A 27 -7.05 -7.30 23.17
CA THR A 27 -5.87 -6.87 23.92
C THR A 27 -5.82 -5.35 23.88
N TYR A 28 -6.18 -4.73 25.00
CA TYR A 28 -6.13 -3.28 25.14
C TYR A 28 -4.65 -2.89 25.33
N ILE A 29 -3.98 -2.57 24.23
CA ILE A 29 -2.62 -2.03 24.29
C ILE A 29 -2.74 -0.62 24.86
N TYR A 30 -2.49 -0.49 26.17
CA TYR A 30 -2.43 0.80 26.82
C TYR A 30 -1.09 1.46 26.50
N SER A 31 -1.15 2.55 25.76
CA SER A 31 0.00 3.43 25.54
C SER A 31 -0.09 4.65 26.46
N LYS A 32 1.06 5.19 26.84
CA LYS A 32 1.12 6.46 27.55
C LYS A 32 0.56 7.57 26.64
N PRO A 33 -0.10 8.59 27.21
CA PRO A 33 -0.58 9.72 26.42
C PRO A 33 0.59 10.37 25.66
N PRO A 34 0.34 10.94 24.47
CA PRO A 34 1.38 11.56 23.66
C PRO A 34 2.09 12.68 24.46
N LYS A 35 3.42 12.64 24.51
CA LYS A 35 4.21 13.71 25.13
C LYS A 35 4.01 15.04 24.39
N GLU A 36 3.90 14.96 23.07
CA GLU A 36 3.51 16.06 22.19
C GLU A 36 2.22 15.68 21.43
N ARG A 37 1.24 16.60 21.41
CA ARG A 37 0.03 16.41 20.64
C ARG A 37 0.29 16.82 19.19
N ILE A 38 0.34 15.83 18.30
CA ILE A 38 0.36 16.06 16.87
C ILE A 38 -1.08 16.36 16.46
N GLY A 39 -1.39 17.65 16.33
CA GLY A 39 -2.70 18.12 15.90
C GLY A 39 -2.91 17.96 14.39
N PRO A 40 -4.16 18.13 13.91
CA PRO A 40 -4.50 17.98 12.49
C PRO A 40 -3.61 18.81 11.57
N GLY A 41 -3.26 20.04 11.95
CA GLY A 41 -2.38 20.90 11.16
C GLY A 41 -0.98 20.29 10.94
N LYS A 42 -0.34 19.78 12.00
CA LYS A 42 1.00 19.15 11.89
C LYS A 42 0.96 17.88 11.05
N SER A 43 -0.09 17.06 11.21
CA SER A 43 -0.28 15.85 10.41
C SER A 43 -0.49 16.15 8.93
N LEU A 44 -1.28 17.17 8.59
CA LEU A 44 -1.53 17.55 7.19
C LEU A 44 -0.25 18.06 6.52
N ILE A 45 0.53 18.88 7.22
CA ILE A 45 1.84 19.35 6.72
C ILE A 45 2.76 18.15 6.48
N ALA A 46 2.90 17.25 7.46
CA ALA A 46 3.76 16.07 7.33
C ALA A 46 3.32 15.17 6.15
N MET A 47 2.02 14.93 5.99
CA MET A 47 1.47 14.15 4.89
C MET A 47 1.67 14.82 3.53
N SER A 48 1.45 16.13 3.46
CA SER A 48 1.68 16.90 2.24
C SER A 48 3.14 16.89 1.82
N VAL A 49 4.05 17.17 2.76
CA VAL A 49 5.50 17.14 2.51
C VAL A 49 5.91 15.74 2.07
N PHE A 50 5.50 14.70 2.79
CA PHE A 50 5.80 13.31 2.42
C PHE A 50 5.34 12.98 0.99
N ALA A 51 4.11 13.33 0.65
CA ALA A 51 3.57 13.10 -0.69
C ALA A 51 4.36 13.87 -1.76
N LEU A 52 4.67 15.14 -1.54
CA LEU A 52 5.43 15.97 -2.47
C LEU A 52 6.87 15.46 -2.65
N THR A 53 7.52 14.99 -1.59
CA THR A 53 8.89 14.47 -1.67
C THR A 53 8.99 13.23 -2.55
N LEU A 54 7.94 12.38 -2.58
CA LEU A 54 7.88 11.23 -3.48
C LEU A 54 7.40 11.62 -4.88
N LEU A 55 6.39 12.48 -4.97
CA LEU A 55 5.75 12.82 -6.24
C LEU A 55 6.57 13.79 -7.08
N ALA A 56 7.34 14.70 -6.47
CA ALA A 56 8.19 15.65 -7.19
C ALA A 56 9.26 14.96 -8.06
N PRO A 57 10.09 14.03 -7.55
CA PRO A 57 11.07 13.34 -8.39
C PRO A 57 10.38 12.46 -9.44
N ALA A 58 9.29 11.77 -9.08
CA ALA A 58 8.53 10.95 -10.02
C ALA A 58 7.90 11.78 -11.15
N GLY A 59 7.32 12.93 -10.81
CA GLY A 59 6.73 13.88 -11.76
C GLY A 59 7.77 14.52 -12.67
N TRP A 60 8.95 14.84 -12.13
CA TRP A 60 10.07 15.33 -12.92
C TRP A 60 10.51 14.32 -13.99
N ILE A 61 10.69 13.06 -13.61
CA ILE A 61 11.10 11.99 -14.54
C ILE A 61 10.03 11.80 -15.63
N LEU A 62 8.75 11.78 -15.25
CA LEU A 62 7.64 11.64 -16.20
C LEU A 62 7.57 12.83 -17.18
N HIS A 63 7.82 14.05 -16.69
CA HIS A 63 7.84 15.25 -17.52
C HIS A 63 8.94 15.20 -18.60
N HIS A 64 10.09 14.57 -18.31
CA HIS A 64 11.24 14.50 -19.23
C HIS A 64 11.20 13.29 -20.19
N ILE A 65 10.19 12.42 -20.12
CA ILE A 65 10.01 11.28 -21.05
C ILE A 65 10.06 11.70 -22.53
N PRO A 66 9.40 12.80 -22.98
CA PRO A 66 9.45 13.22 -24.37
C PRO A 66 10.86 13.58 -24.84
N GLU A 67 11.68 14.12 -23.94
CA GLU A 67 13.07 14.48 -24.22
C GLU A 67 13.96 13.23 -24.27
N TYR A 68 13.77 12.29 -23.34
CA TYR A 68 14.47 11.00 -23.37
C TYR A 68 14.17 10.20 -24.64
N ARG A 69 12.95 10.31 -25.19
CA ARG A 69 12.56 9.65 -26.44
C ARG A 69 13.20 10.29 -27.69
N LYS A 70 13.45 11.60 -27.67
CA LYS A 70 14.06 12.33 -28.80
C LYS A 70 15.58 12.22 -28.83
N ARG A 71 16.20 11.76 -27.75
CA ARG A 71 17.64 11.57 -27.68
C ARG A 71 18.06 10.53 -28.74
N PRO A 72 18.91 10.90 -29.72
CA PRO A 72 19.44 9.95 -30.68
C PRO A 72 20.16 8.83 -29.93
N ARG A 73 19.88 7.57 -30.29
CA ARG A 73 20.65 6.45 -29.80
C ARG A 73 22.06 6.61 -30.34
N SER A 74 23.06 6.67 -29.46
CA SER A 74 24.47 6.65 -29.88
C SER A 74 24.68 5.44 -30.81
N PRO A 75 25.46 5.58 -31.90
CA PRO A 75 25.76 4.45 -32.77
C PRO A 75 26.31 3.27 -31.94
N PRO A 76 26.00 2.03 -32.33
CA PRO A 76 26.61 0.86 -31.70
C PRO A 76 28.15 0.94 -31.83
N ASP A 77 28.89 0.69 -30.74
CA ASP A 77 30.37 0.70 -30.71
C ASP A 77 31.01 -0.40 -31.60
N ASP A 78 30.19 -1.21 -32.26
CA ASP A 78 30.57 -2.26 -33.21
C ASP A 78 30.42 -1.84 -34.70
N ALA A 79 30.16 -0.57 -34.99
CA ALA A 79 30.19 -0.08 -36.37
C ALA A 79 31.59 -0.30 -36.98
N PRO A 80 31.75 -1.07 -38.07
CA PRO A 80 33.05 -1.31 -38.67
C PRO A 80 33.61 0.00 -39.21
N THR A 81 34.73 0.44 -38.64
CA THR A 81 35.57 1.52 -39.16
C THR A 81 36.22 1.07 -40.47
N ASN A 82 35.48 1.08 -41.57
CA ASN A 82 36.05 0.96 -42.91
C ASN A 82 35.78 2.23 -43.71
N SER A 83 36.45 3.31 -43.31
CA SER A 83 36.54 4.56 -44.09
C SER A 83 37.91 5.21 -43.88
N ILE A 84 38.97 4.42 -44.11
CA ILE A 84 40.28 4.95 -44.51
C ILE A 84 40.71 4.14 -45.74
N MET A 85 40.19 4.52 -46.91
CA MET A 85 40.83 4.32 -48.20
C MET A 85 40.30 5.35 -49.19
#